data_AF-A0A1Q7R634-F1
#
_entry.id   AF-A0A1Q7R634-F1
#
_cell.length_a   1.000
_cell.length_b   1.000
_cell.length_c   1.000
_cell.angle_alpha   90.00
_cell.angle_beta   90.00
_cell.angle_gamma   90.00
#
_symmetry.space_group_name_H-M   'P 1'
#
loop_
_entity.id
_entity.type
_entity.pdbx_description
1 polymer ?
#
loop_
_entity_poly.entity_id
_entity_poly.type
_entity_poly.pdbx_seq_one_letter_code
_entity_poly.pdbx_strand_id
1 'polypeptide(L)'
;MVGLSFASQATILPAFAAHLGAPNVVIGAIPAVMTLGWFLPSLFAAGHTEALSRKLPFVLRYTVWERVPFLVLALAAFVVAERAPALVLGVLLTLLLVITGVGGVLMPAWMDVVGRAIPVTLRGRFFAASNLAAAAAGFAGSFLSAHVLATMPAPASFGVCFLCASACMALSYAALALVREPAATASSPPVALGTYLGRIPPLLRRDANLRRFLVARAFAVVSVMGGGFYTVYALSTWEAPPAQAGVFTTLLLAGQIAGNVTLGWLADRMGHRLVIVAGVAAMIGANALALGASSLGAFGVVFVLAGVQGA
;
A
#
# COMPACT_ATOMS: atom_id res chain seq x y z
N MET A 1 0.37 -7.37 -4.53
CA MET A 1 1.13 -7.28 -3.25
C MET A 1 2.53 -7.86 -3.38
N VAL A 2 2.71 -9.13 -3.78
CA VAL A 2 4.06 -9.72 -3.95
C VAL A 2 4.97 -8.90 -4.88
N GLY A 3 4.47 -8.47 -6.05
CA GLY A 3 5.23 -7.60 -6.95
C GLY A 3 5.59 -6.24 -6.34
N LEU A 4 4.77 -5.72 -5.42
CA LEU A 4 5.06 -4.46 -4.72
C LEU A 4 6.16 -4.63 -3.66
N SER A 5 6.44 -5.86 -3.19
CA SER A 5 7.59 -6.11 -2.31
C SER A 5 8.92 -5.93 -3.03
N PHE A 6 8.98 -6.30 -4.32
CA PHE A 6 10.14 -6.08 -5.20
C PHE A 6 10.24 -4.64 -5.74
N ALA A 7 9.19 -3.84 -5.59
CA ALA A 7 9.18 -2.41 -5.93
C ALA A 7 8.60 -1.60 -4.76
N SER A 8 9.13 -1.87 -3.56
CA SER A 8 8.62 -1.29 -2.31
C SER A 8 8.70 0.23 -2.31
N GLN A 9 7.55 0.86 -2.02
CA GLN A 9 7.42 2.31 -1.85
C GLN A 9 8.21 2.86 -0.66
N ALA A 10 8.54 2.01 0.32
CA ALA A 10 9.25 2.40 1.52
C ALA A 10 10.77 2.19 1.43
N THR A 11 11.24 1.28 0.57
CA THR A 11 12.64 0.85 0.56
C THR A 11 13.26 0.91 -0.84
N ILE A 12 12.79 0.10 -1.78
CA ILE A 12 13.45 -0.10 -3.09
C ILE A 12 13.33 1.15 -3.97
N LEU A 13 12.13 1.74 -4.09
CA LEU A 13 11.92 2.93 -4.92
C LEU A 13 12.69 4.15 -4.38
N PRO A 14 12.64 4.47 -3.06
CA PRO A 14 13.50 5.47 -2.44
C PRO A 14 15.00 5.21 -2.62
N ALA A 15 15.47 3.96 -2.44
CA ALA A 15 16.88 3.61 -2.58
C ALA A 15 17.37 3.74 -4.02
N PHE A 16 16.55 3.36 -5.00
CA PHE A 16 16.88 3.56 -6.41
C PHE A 16 16.93 5.06 -6.77
N ALA A 17 15.98 5.86 -6.29
CA ALA A 17 16.01 7.31 -6.46
C ALA A 17 17.27 7.94 -5.84
N ALA A 18 17.67 7.50 -4.64
CA ALA A 18 18.90 7.94 -3.99
C ALA A 18 20.15 7.58 -4.80
N HIS A 19 20.22 6.36 -5.34
CA HIS A 19 21.32 5.93 -6.22
C HIS A 19 21.43 6.78 -7.49
N LEU A 20 20.29 7.24 -8.03
CA LEU A 20 20.24 8.15 -9.18
C LEU A 20 20.56 9.63 -8.84
N GLY A 21 20.85 9.94 -7.57
CA GLY A 21 21.20 11.29 -7.11
C GLY A 21 20.01 12.15 -6.70
N ALA A 22 18.85 11.57 -6.36
CA ALA A 22 17.70 12.35 -5.90
C ALA A 22 17.98 13.05 -4.57
N PRO A 23 17.56 14.32 -4.39
CA PRO A 23 17.67 15.01 -3.11
C PRO A 23 16.70 14.42 -2.08
N ASN A 24 17.02 14.56 -0.79
CA ASN A 24 16.22 14.02 0.33
C ASN A 24 14.74 14.43 0.28
N VAL A 25 14.43 15.64 -0.19
CA VAL A 25 13.06 16.13 -0.35
C VAL A 25 12.27 15.28 -1.35
N VAL A 26 12.90 14.89 -2.47
CA VAL A 26 12.26 14.03 -3.49
C VAL A 26 12.06 12.62 -2.94
N ILE A 27 13.06 12.08 -2.25
CA ILE A 27 12.99 10.75 -1.62
C ILE A 27 11.84 10.70 -0.60
N GLY A 28 11.75 11.70 0.29
CA GLY A 28 10.67 11.81 1.28
C GLY A 28 9.29 12.08 0.67
N ALA A 29 9.23 12.67 -0.52
CA ALA A 29 7.97 12.91 -1.23
C ALA A 29 7.39 11.66 -1.91
N ILE A 30 8.20 10.63 -2.20
CA ILE A 30 7.73 9.42 -2.90
C ILE A 30 6.52 8.77 -2.21
N PRO A 31 6.55 8.43 -0.90
CA PRO A 31 5.39 7.83 -0.24
C PRO A 31 4.17 8.73 -0.20
N ALA A 32 4.37 10.06 -0.06
CA ALA A 32 3.30 11.04 -0.03
C ALA A 32 2.60 11.16 -1.39
N VAL A 33 3.37 11.26 -2.47
CA VAL A 33 2.87 11.29 -3.85
C VAL A 33 2.14 9.99 -4.18
N MET A 34 2.70 8.84 -3.79
CA MET A 34 2.04 7.56 -4.01
C MET A 34 0.70 7.46 -3.28
N THR A 35 0.66 7.88 -2.00
CA THR A 35 -0.57 7.91 -1.20
C THR A 35 -1.62 8.80 -1.84
N LEU A 36 -1.24 10.03 -2.23
CA LEU A 36 -2.14 10.94 -2.93
C LEU A 36 -2.60 10.37 -4.27
N GLY A 37 -1.70 9.76 -5.04
CA GLY A 37 -2.01 9.14 -6.32
C GLY A 37 -3.03 7.99 -6.20
N TRP A 38 -2.97 7.19 -5.13
CA TRP A 38 -3.97 6.14 -4.91
C TRP A 38 -5.35 6.66 -4.49
N PHE A 39 -5.42 7.71 -3.67
CA PHE A 39 -6.71 8.15 -3.10
C PHE A 39 -7.37 9.29 -3.88
N LEU A 40 -6.61 10.26 -4.38
CA LEU A 40 -7.16 11.47 -4.99
C LEU A 40 -7.91 11.20 -6.31
N PRO A 41 -7.37 10.44 -7.27
CA PRO A 41 -8.05 10.15 -8.54
C PRO A 41 -9.35 9.34 -8.36
N SER A 42 -9.44 8.54 -7.29
CA SER A 42 -10.63 7.75 -6.99
C SER A 42 -11.88 8.62 -6.80
N LEU A 43 -11.72 9.83 -6.25
CA LEU A 43 -12.81 10.79 -6.07
C LEU A 43 -13.36 11.28 -7.41
N PHE A 44 -12.48 11.49 -8.40
CA PHE A 44 -12.84 11.92 -9.74
C PHE A 44 -13.44 10.78 -10.57
N ALA A 45 -12.95 9.56 -10.38
CA ALA A 45 -13.38 8.38 -11.11
C ALA A 45 -14.69 7.76 -10.59
N ALA A 46 -15.04 7.98 -9.31
CA ALA A 46 -16.19 7.35 -8.66
C ALA A 46 -17.48 7.45 -9.49
N GLY A 47 -17.91 8.65 -9.87
CA GLY A 47 -19.15 8.83 -10.64
C GLY A 47 -19.14 8.19 -12.03
N HIS A 48 -17.98 8.14 -12.71
CA HIS A 48 -17.84 7.44 -13.99
C HIS A 48 -17.89 5.93 -13.82
N THR A 49 -17.14 5.40 -12.85
CA THR A 49 -17.06 3.95 -12.58
C THR A 49 -18.37 3.37 -12.05
N GLU A 50 -19.17 4.15 -11.30
CA GLU A 50 -20.52 3.74 -10.87
C GLU A 50 -21.49 3.54 -12.03
N ALA A 51 -21.35 4.31 -13.11
CA ALA A 51 -22.21 4.23 -14.27
C ALA A 51 -21.88 3.05 -15.20
N LEU A 52 -20.74 2.39 -15.01
CA LEU A 52 -20.35 1.24 -15.82
C LEU A 52 -21.24 0.02 -15.51
N SER A 53 -21.87 -0.52 -16.55
CA SER A 53 -22.65 -1.75 -16.47
C SER A 53 -21.77 -2.98 -16.19
N ARG A 54 -20.56 -3.02 -16.75
CA ARG A 54 -19.52 -4.02 -16.45
C ARG A 54 -18.21 -3.32 -16.13
N LYS A 55 -17.63 -3.63 -14.98
CA LYS A 55 -16.43 -2.96 -14.45
C LYS A 55 -15.15 -3.74 -14.76
N LEU A 56 -15.22 -5.06 -14.88
CA LEU A 56 -14.04 -5.89 -15.13
C LEU A 56 -13.36 -5.58 -16.48
N PRO A 57 -14.06 -5.37 -17.62
CA PRO A 57 -13.41 -4.99 -18.88
C PRO A 57 -12.68 -3.65 -18.79
N PHE A 58 -13.26 -2.70 -18.06
CA PHE A 58 -12.64 -1.39 -17.80
C PHE A 58 -11.35 -1.57 -16.97
N VAL A 59 -11.41 -2.32 -15.87
CA VAL A 59 -10.23 -2.61 -15.03
C VAL A 59 -9.14 -3.32 -15.83
N LEU A 60 -9.48 -4.37 -16.59
CA LEU A 60 -8.51 -5.12 -17.40
C LEU A 60 -7.83 -4.24 -18.46
N ARG A 61 -8.59 -3.37 -19.14
CA ARG A 61 -8.04 -2.49 -20.17
C ARG A 61 -7.00 -1.52 -19.61
N TYR A 62 -7.25 -0.96 -18.43
CA TYR A 62 -6.46 0.15 -17.91
C TYR A 62 -5.41 -0.27 -16.87
N THR A 63 -5.57 -1.40 -16.17
CA THR A 63 -4.56 -1.89 -15.20
C THR A 63 -3.22 -2.21 -15.87
N VAL A 64 -3.17 -2.37 -17.19
CA VAL A 64 -1.92 -2.49 -17.95
C VAL A 64 -0.98 -1.32 -17.67
N TRP A 65 -1.52 -0.10 -17.54
CA TRP A 65 -0.74 1.10 -17.25
C TRP A 65 -0.19 1.17 -15.83
N GLU A 66 -0.67 0.33 -14.91
CA GLU A 66 -0.08 0.18 -13.57
C GLU A 66 1.06 -0.85 -13.56
N ARG A 67 1.15 -1.69 -14.61
CA ARG A 67 2.03 -2.86 -14.66
C ARG A 67 3.22 -2.67 -15.58
N VAL A 68 2.99 -2.14 -16.79
CA VAL A 68 4.03 -1.82 -17.78
C VAL A 68 5.13 -0.92 -17.20
N PRO A 69 4.84 0.08 -16.33
CA PRO A 69 5.87 0.89 -15.70
C PRO A 69 7.00 0.10 -15.02
N PHE A 70 6.73 -1.03 -14.38
CA PHE A 70 7.79 -1.82 -13.74
C PHE A 70 8.76 -2.42 -14.76
N LEU A 71 8.27 -2.84 -15.92
CA LEU A 71 9.12 -3.31 -17.01
C LEU A 71 9.98 -2.17 -17.58
N VAL A 72 9.39 -0.98 -17.76
CA VAL A 72 10.12 0.20 -18.23
C VAL A 72 11.22 0.59 -17.23
N LEU A 73 10.93 0.55 -15.92
CA LEU A 73 11.93 0.80 -14.88
C LEU A 73 13.05 -0.24 -14.88
N ALA A 74 12.73 -1.52 -15.08
CA ALA A 74 13.75 -2.56 -15.20
C ALA A 74 14.69 -2.29 -16.39
N LEU A 75 14.13 -1.98 -17.57
CA LEU A 75 14.91 -1.66 -18.76
C LEU A 75 15.75 -0.37 -18.57
N ALA A 76 15.16 0.66 -17.97
CA ALA A 76 15.87 1.91 -17.69
C ALA A 76 17.04 1.69 -16.72
N ALA A 77 16.85 0.84 -15.70
CA ALA A 77 17.91 0.46 -14.75
C ALA A 77 19.07 -0.28 -15.44
N PHE A 78 18.79 -1.22 -16.35
CA PHE A 78 19.84 -1.98 -17.04
C PHE A 78 20.56 -1.21 -18.14
N VAL A 79 19.85 -0.34 -18.88
CA VAL A 79 20.38 0.21 -20.14
C VAL A 79 20.83 1.67 -20.02
N VAL A 80 20.14 2.45 -19.18
CA VAL A 80 20.24 3.93 -19.21
C VAL A 80 20.77 4.50 -17.89
N ALA A 81 20.52 3.85 -16.75
CA ALA A 81 20.78 4.42 -15.43
C ALA A 81 22.24 4.83 -15.19
N GLU A 82 23.22 4.07 -15.70
CA GLU A 82 24.64 4.44 -15.59
C GLU A 82 25.01 5.67 -16.44
N ARG A 83 24.38 5.81 -17.61
CA ARG A 83 24.74 6.84 -18.61
C ARG A 83 24.01 8.17 -18.37
N ALA A 84 22.77 8.10 -17.90
CA ALA A 84 21.89 9.25 -17.73
C ALA A 84 21.01 9.11 -16.46
N PRO A 85 21.61 9.13 -15.25
CA PRO A 85 20.88 8.90 -14.01
C PRO A 85 19.76 9.92 -13.76
N ALA A 86 19.96 11.19 -14.13
CA ALA A 86 18.93 12.23 -14.02
C ALA A 86 17.71 11.96 -14.93
N LEU A 87 17.92 11.42 -16.13
CA LEU A 87 16.82 11.03 -17.03
C LEU A 87 16.03 9.87 -16.41
N VAL A 88 16.72 8.85 -15.90
CA VAL A 88 16.06 7.70 -15.26
C VAL A 88 15.32 8.11 -14.00
N LEU A 89 15.82 9.08 -13.24
CA LEU A 89 15.10 9.66 -12.10
C LEU A 89 13.80 10.34 -12.56
N GLY A 90 13.85 11.14 -13.63
CA GLY A 90 12.65 11.74 -14.22
C GLY A 90 11.63 10.67 -14.64
N VAL A 91 12.10 9.64 -15.35
CA VAL A 91 11.27 8.48 -15.75
C VAL A 91 10.67 7.78 -14.53
N LEU A 92 11.45 7.55 -13.48
CA LEU A 92 10.99 6.96 -12.23
C LEU A 92 9.82 7.73 -11.63
N LEU A 93 9.99 9.04 -11.46
CA LEU A 93 8.95 9.89 -10.86
C LEU A 93 7.69 9.96 -11.72
N THR A 94 7.83 10.09 -13.05
CA THR A 94 6.69 10.07 -13.97
C THR A 94 5.94 8.75 -13.92
N LEU A 95 6.66 7.63 -13.94
CA LEU A 95 6.05 6.30 -13.89
C LEU A 95 5.36 6.04 -12.55
N LEU A 96 5.89 6.54 -11.43
CA LEU A 96 5.20 6.47 -10.15
C LEU A 96 3.85 7.21 -10.15
N LEU A 97 3.80 8.39 -10.77
CA LEU A 97 2.55 9.13 -10.97
C LEU A 97 1.55 8.35 -11.84
N VAL A 98 2.03 7.68 -12.89
CA VAL A 98 1.18 6.84 -13.75
C VAL A 98 0.64 5.63 -12.98
N ILE A 99 1.51 4.88 -12.29
CA ILE A 99 1.12 3.69 -11.52
C ILE A 99 0.04 4.06 -10.50
N THR A 100 0.31 5.08 -9.69
CA THR A 100 -0.60 5.44 -8.60
C THR A 100 -1.84 6.16 -9.10
N GLY A 101 -1.71 7.03 -10.10
CA GLY A 101 -2.81 7.77 -10.72
C GLY A 101 -3.85 6.84 -11.35
N VAL A 102 -3.39 5.90 -12.19
CA VAL A 102 -4.25 4.87 -12.79
C VAL A 102 -4.83 3.98 -11.68
N GLY A 103 -3.98 3.58 -10.73
CA GLY A 103 -4.35 2.96 -9.46
C GLY A 103 -5.60 3.52 -8.82
N GLY A 104 -5.57 4.81 -8.53
CA GLY A 104 -6.68 5.51 -7.92
C GLY A 104 -7.94 5.55 -8.78
N VAL A 105 -7.80 5.71 -10.11
CA VAL A 105 -8.94 5.71 -11.04
C VAL A 105 -9.64 4.35 -11.09
N LEU A 106 -8.88 3.26 -11.04
CA LEU A 106 -9.43 1.90 -11.12
C LEU A 106 -9.96 1.39 -9.79
N MET A 107 -9.50 1.95 -8.67
CA MET A 107 -9.83 1.46 -7.32
C MET A 107 -11.34 1.32 -7.06
N PRO A 108 -12.23 2.29 -7.38
CA PRO A 108 -13.66 2.13 -7.13
C PRO A 108 -14.28 0.99 -7.96
N ALA A 109 -13.89 0.86 -9.23
CA ALA A 109 -14.35 -0.21 -10.11
C ALA A 109 -13.87 -1.59 -9.62
N TRP A 110 -12.60 -1.69 -9.21
CA TRP A 110 -12.04 -2.93 -8.65
C TRP A 110 -12.74 -3.34 -7.36
N MET A 111 -12.95 -2.40 -6.43
CA MET A 111 -13.66 -2.66 -5.16
C MET A 111 -15.07 -3.19 -5.38
N ASP A 112 -15.78 -2.66 -6.38
CA ASP A 112 -17.12 -3.14 -6.71
C ASP A 112 -17.11 -4.53 -7.38
N VAL A 113 -16.14 -4.83 -8.27
CA VAL A 113 -15.97 -6.19 -8.82
C VAL A 113 -15.74 -7.20 -7.69
N VAL A 114 -14.85 -6.88 -6.73
CA VAL A 114 -14.61 -7.72 -5.54
C VAL A 114 -15.89 -7.84 -4.71
N GLY A 115 -16.61 -6.74 -4.51
CA GLY A 115 -17.88 -6.72 -3.78
C GLY A 115 -18.96 -7.60 -4.43
N ARG A 116 -19.05 -7.62 -5.76
CA ARG A 116 -20.02 -8.46 -6.49
C ARG A 116 -19.60 -9.93 -6.49
N ALA A 117 -18.32 -10.22 -6.62
CA ALA A 117 -17.81 -11.58 -6.70
C ALA A 117 -17.80 -12.31 -5.35
N ILE A 118 -17.63 -11.57 -4.23
CA ILE A 118 -17.40 -12.17 -2.91
C ILE A 118 -18.59 -11.87 -1.97
N PRO A 119 -19.27 -12.92 -1.44
CA PRO A 119 -20.35 -12.77 -0.48
C PRO A 119 -19.93 -11.94 0.74
N VAL A 120 -20.82 -11.08 1.24
CA VAL A 120 -20.54 -10.14 2.34
C VAL A 120 -19.98 -10.85 3.58
N THR A 121 -20.47 -12.07 3.88
CA THR A 121 -20.05 -12.90 5.01
C THR A 121 -18.62 -13.45 4.88
N LEU A 122 -18.05 -13.45 3.67
CA LEU A 122 -16.71 -14.00 3.40
C LEU A 122 -15.66 -12.93 3.07
N ARG A 123 -16.07 -11.66 2.92
CA ARG A 123 -15.15 -10.58 2.51
C ARG A 123 -14.01 -10.36 3.52
N GLY A 124 -14.31 -10.39 4.82
CA GLY A 124 -13.30 -10.27 5.88
C GLY A 124 -12.23 -11.36 5.76
N ARG A 125 -12.67 -12.62 5.70
CA ARG A 125 -11.79 -13.79 5.50
C ARG A 125 -11.00 -13.72 4.21
N PHE A 126 -11.62 -13.28 3.11
CA PHE A 126 -10.94 -13.12 1.83
C PHE A 126 -9.79 -12.10 1.92
N PHE A 127 -10.05 -10.92 2.47
CA PHE A 127 -9.03 -9.89 2.63
C PHE A 127 -7.94 -10.32 3.62
N ALA A 128 -8.30 -10.96 4.75
CA ALA A 128 -7.34 -11.49 5.70
C ALA A 128 -6.43 -12.56 5.08
N ALA A 129 -7.02 -13.54 4.36
CA ALA A 129 -6.25 -14.58 3.68
C ALA A 129 -5.39 -14.02 2.55
N SER A 130 -5.91 -13.08 1.77
CA SER A 130 -5.17 -12.40 0.70
C SER A 130 -4.01 -11.57 1.26
N ASN A 131 -4.22 -10.85 2.36
CA ASN A 131 -3.19 -10.09 3.05
C ASN A 131 -2.13 -10.99 3.67
N LEU A 132 -2.52 -12.11 4.29
CA LEU A 132 -1.59 -13.08 4.85
C LEU A 132 -0.73 -13.72 3.75
N ALA A 133 -1.34 -14.18 2.66
CA ALA A 133 -0.62 -14.72 1.51
C ALA A 133 0.32 -13.68 0.89
N ALA A 134 -0.15 -12.44 0.77
CA ALA A 134 0.64 -11.31 0.32
C ALA A 134 1.84 -11.01 1.23
N ALA A 135 1.64 -11.02 2.56
CA ALA A 135 2.69 -10.77 3.54
C ALA A 135 3.73 -11.89 3.53
N ALA A 136 3.30 -13.16 3.51
CA ALA A 136 4.20 -14.30 3.44
C ALA A 136 5.04 -14.30 2.16
N ALA A 137 4.41 -14.09 1.00
CA ALA A 137 5.12 -14.01 -0.27
C ALA A 137 5.98 -12.74 -0.38
N GLY A 138 5.55 -11.62 0.22
CA GLY A 138 6.35 -10.40 0.32
C GLY A 138 7.57 -10.54 1.20
N PHE A 139 7.46 -11.30 2.30
CA PHE A 139 8.57 -11.67 3.17
C PHE A 139 9.57 -12.57 2.44
N ALA A 140 9.10 -13.60 1.72
CA ALA A 140 9.99 -14.40 0.87
C ALA A 140 10.66 -13.54 -0.23
N GLY A 141 9.90 -12.63 -0.84
CA GLY A 141 10.41 -11.69 -1.84
C GLY A 141 11.43 -10.69 -1.29
N SER A 142 11.37 -10.35 0.00
CA SER A 142 12.34 -9.43 0.62
C SER A 142 13.71 -10.09 0.78
N PHE A 143 13.79 -11.38 1.14
CA PHE A 143 15.07 -12.12 1.15
C PHE A 143 15.67 -12.20 -0.24
N LEU A 144 14.86 -12.49 -1.26
CA LEU A 144 15.33 -12.53 -2.64
C LEU A 144 15.83 -11.14 -3.07
N SER A 145 15.08 -10.08 -2.77
CA SER A 145 15.48 -8.70 -3.08
C SER A 145 16.77 -8.31 -2.35
N ALA A 146 16.90 -8.67 -1.06
CA ALA A 146 18.11 -8.40 -0.28
C ALA A 146 19.33 -9.15 -0.83
N HIS A 147 19.17 -10.43 -1.21
CA HIS A 147 20.23 -11.21 -1.82
C HIS A 147 20.68 -10.62 -3.16
N VAL A 148 19.74 -10.23 -4.02
CA VAL A 148 20.02 -9.57 -5.31
C VAL A 148 20.75 -8.24 -5.08
N LEU A 149 20.29 -7.41 -4.14
CA LEU A 149 20.92 -6.13 -3.81
C LEU A 149 22.33 -6.29 -3.21
N ALA A 150 22.62 -7.40 -2.53
CA ALA A 150 23.93 -7.67 -1.93
C ALA A 150 24.94 -8.30 -2.91
N THR A 151 24.46 -9.06 -3.90
CA THR A 151 25.31 -9.82 -4.83
C THR A 151 25.60 -9.10 -6.14
N MET A 152 24.76 -8.13 -6.52
CA MET A 152 24.89 -7.40 -7.78
C MET A 152 25.10 -5.90 -7.52
N PRO A 153 25.98 -5.23 -8.28
CA PRO A 153 26.15 -3.78 -8.17
C PRO A 153 24.89 -3.06 -8.67
N ALA A 154 24.58 -1.93 -8.04
CA ALA A 154 23.60 -0.98 -8.58
C ALA A 154 24.17 -0.33 -9.86
N PRO A 155 23.34 -0.06 -10.90
CA PRO A 155 21.88 -0.12 -10.92
C PRO A 155 21.27 -1.48 -11.30
N ALA A 156 22.09 -2.47 -11.70
CA ALA A 156 21.60 -3.76 -12.19
C ALA A 156 20.77 -4.54 -11.16
N SER A 157 21.14 -4.48 -9.88
CA SER A 157 20.39 -5.10 -8.78
C SER A 157 18.95 -4.58 -8.68
N PHE A 158 18.75 -3.25 -8.82
CA PHE A 158 17.41 -2.64 -8.87
C PHE A 158 16.64 -3.07 -10.13
N GLY A 159 17.32 -3.20 -11.27
CA GLY A 159 16.74 -3.69 -12.51
C GLY A 159 16.16 -5.10 -12.37
N VAL A 160 16.87 -6.01 -11.68
CA VAL A 160 16.38 -7.36 -11.37
C VAL A 160 15.15 -7.31 -10.46
N CYS A 161 15.17 -6.47 -9.42
CA CYS A 161 14.00 -6.27 -8.56
C CYS A 161 12.77 -5.81 -9.37
N PHE A 162 12.90 -4.80 -10.22
CA PHE A 162 11.79 -4.33 -11.06
C PHE A 162 11.33 -5.36 -12.09
N LEU A 163 12.24 -6.20 -12.61
CA LEU A 163 11.89 -7.30 -13.49
C LEU A 163 11.06 -8.37 -12.76
N CYS A 164 11.45 -8.75 -11.54
CA CYS A 164 10.66 -9.62 -10.67
C CYS A 164 9.28 -9.01 -10.37
N ALA A 165 9.23 -7.71 -10.06
CA ALA A 165 7.97 -6.99 -9.86
C ALA A 165 7.08 -7.08 -11.11
N SER A 166 7.64 -6.84 -12.30
CA SER A 166 6.95 -6.94 -13.58
C SER A 166 6.41 -8.36 -13.83
N ALA A 167 7.19 -9.40 -13.55
CA ALA A 167 6.75 -10.79 -13.69
C ALA A 167 5.57 -11.12 -12.75
N CYS A 168 5.63 -10.70 -11.49
CA CYS A 168 4.51 -10.85 -10.56
C CYS A 168 3.28 -10.06 -11.01
N MET A 169 3.47 -8.87 -11.58
CA MET A 169 2.39 -8.06 -12.13
C MET A 169 1.78 -8.71 -13.38
N ALA A 170 2.56 -9.34 -14.25
CA ALA A 170 2.04 -10.08 -15.40
C ALA A 170 1.19 -11.28 -14.95
N LEU A 171 1.68 -12.05 -13.95
CA LEU A 171 0.92 -13.17 -13.37
C LEU A 171 -0.40 -12.69 -12.73
N SER A 172 -0.37 -11.58 -12.01
CA SER A 172 -1.58 -10.98 -11.42
C SER A 172 -2.57 -10.51 -12.49
N TYR A 173 -2.10 -10.05 -13.64
CA TYR A 173 -2.97 -9.66 -14.77
C TYR A 173 -3.67 -10.89 -15.35
N ALA A 174 -2.91 -11.97 -15.59
CA ALA A 174 -3.46 -13.23 -16.05
C ALA A 174 -4.52 -13.77 -15.08
N ALA A 175 -4.24 -13.76 -13.76
CA ALA A 175 -5.21 -14.16 -12.75
C ALA A 175 -6.49 -13.29 -12.76
N LEU A 176 -6.35 -11.97 -12.92
CA LEU A 176 -7.48 -11.06 -13.01
C LEU A 176 -8.32 -11.29 -14.28
N ALA A 177 -7.70 -11.63 -15.40
CA ALA A 177 -8.39 -11.93 -16.65
C ALA A 177 -9.25 -13.21 -16.58
N LEU A 178 -8.94 -14.12 -15.66
CA LEU A 178 -9.73 -15.33 -15.40
C LEU A 178 -10.96 -15.07 -14.51
N VAL A 179 -11.05 -13.91 -13.86
CA VAL A 179 -12.20 -13.55 -13.02
C VAL A 179 -13.44 -13.38 -13.89
N ARG A 180 -14.58 -13.87 -13.41
CA ARG A 180 -15.88 -13.66 -14.05
C ARG A 180 -16.69 -12.68 -13.23
N GLU A 181 -17.02 -11.53 -13.83
CA GLU A 181 -17.87 -10.53 -13.19
C GLU A 181 -19.33 -11.02 -13.23
N PRO A 182 -20.02 -11.14 -12.07
CA PRO A 182 -21.46 -11.39 -12.04
C PRO A 182 -22.22 -10.23 -12.71
N ALA A 183 -23.34 -10.54 -13.39
CA ALA A 183 -24.13 -9.53 -14.10
C ALA A 183 -24.62 -8.42 -13.14
N ALA A 184 -24.51 -7.16 -13.58
CA ALA A 184 -25.02 -6.03 -12.80
C ALA A 184 -26.55 -6.04 -12.75
N THR A 185 -27.11 -5.79 -11.57
CA THR A 185 -28.56 -5.68 -11.36
C THR A 185 -29.13 -4.31 -11.79
N ALA A 186 -28.31 -3.26 -11.85
CA ALA A 186 -28.65 -1.94 -12.41
C ALA A 186 -27.39 -1.09 -12.66
N SER A 187 -27.43 -0.21 -13.66
CA SER A 187 -26.44 0.87 -13.85
C SER A 187 -27.05 2.22 -13.47
N SER A 188 -26.38 2.97 -12.61
CA SER A 188 -26.77 4.36 -12.29
C SER A 188 -26.37 5.29 -13.44
N PRO A 189 -27.12 6.37 -13.71
CA PRO A 189 -26.70 7.36 -14.71
C PRO A 189 -25.40 8.05 -14.28
N PRO A 190 -24.53 8.45 -15.23
CA PRO A 190 -23.31 9.18 -14.91
C PRO A 190 -23.64 10.51 -14.24
N VAL A 191 -23.02 10.76 -13.09
CA VAL A 191 -23.19 12.00 -12.34
C VAL A 191 -21.97 12.88 -12.55
N ALA A 192 -22.18 14.15 -12.92
CA ALA A 192 -21.10 15.12 -13.04
C ALA A 192 -20.38 15.29 -11.69
N LEU A 193 -19.06 15.45 -11.72
CA LEU A 193 -18.23 15.57 -10.52
C LEU A 193 -18.72 16.67 -9.57
N GLY A 194 -19.05 17.85 -10.09
CA GLY A 194 -19.54 18.95 -9.26
C GLY A 194 -20.81 18.60 -8.49
N THR A 195 -21.74 17.88 -9.15
CA THR A 195 -22.96 17.37 -8.50
C THR A 195 -22.64 16.28 -7.49
N TYR A 196 -21.69 15.39 -7.78
CA TYR A 196 -21.24 14.35 -6.86
C TYR A 196 -20.62 14.95 -5.59
N LEU A 197 -19.68 15.89 -5.75
CA LEU A 197 -19.04 16.59 -4.64
C LEU A 197 -20.04 17.46 -3.86
N GLY A 198 -21.01 18.06 -4.53
CA GLY A 198 -22.10 18.81 -3.90
C GLY A 198 -23.00 17.97 -2.98
N ARG A 199 -23.05 16.63 -3.17
CA ARG A 199 -23.79 15.71 -2.29
C ARG A 199 -23.05 15.42 -0.97
N ILE A 200 -21.73 15.63 -0.92
CA ILE A 200 -20.92 15.28 0.25
C ILE A 200 -21.25 16.17 1.46
N PRO A 201 -21.26 17.52 1.39
CA PRO A 201 -21.54 18.34 2.57
C PRO A 201 -22.93 18.09 3.20
N PRO A 202 -24.04 17.99 2.43
CA PRO A 202 -25.35 17.63 2.98
C PRO A 202 -25.36 16.24 3.64
N LEU A 203 -24.68 15.26 3.03
CA LEU A 203 -24.57 13.90 3.60
C LEU A 203 -23.86 13.93 4.96
N LEU A 204 -22.73 14.65 5.06
CA LEU A 204 -21.97 14.80 6.31
C LEU A 204 -22.69 15.62 7.38
N ARG A 205 -23.61 16.51 6.98
CA ARG A 205 -24.48 17.24 7.91
C ARG A 205 -25.61 16.38 8.44
N ARG A 206 -26.19 15.53 7.59
CA ARG A 206 -27.32 14.64 7.94
C ARG A 206 -26.87 13.45 8.78
N ASP A 207 -25.71 12.86 8.48
CA ASP A 207 -25.21 11.67 9.18
C ASP A 207 -24.04 12.02 10.12
N ALA A 208 -24.38 12.23 11.39
CA ALA A 208 -23.39 12.50 12.43
C ALA A 208 -22.44 11.31 12.68
N ASN A 209 -22.87 10.07 12.45
CA ASN A 209 -22.03 8.89 12.64
C ASN A 209 -20.98 8.81 11.54
N LEU A 210 -21.37 9.02 10.28
CA LEU A 210 -20.43 9.09 9.16
C LEU A 210 -19.39 10.20 9.36
N ARG A 211 -19.83 11.39 9.80
CA ARG A 211 -18.91 12.50 10.09
C ARG A 211 -17.90 12.15 11.18
N ARG A 212 -18.36 11.60 12.31
CA ARG A 212 -17.48 11.18 13.42
C ARG A 212 -16.51 10.08 12.96
N PHE A 213 -16.98 9.14 12.15
CA PHE A 213 -16.14 8.08 11.59
C PHE A 213 -15.02 8.64 10.69
N LEU A 214 -15.34 9.57 9.78
CA LEU A 214 -14.34 10.19 8.91
C LEU A 214 -13.31 11.00 9.70
N VAL A 215 -13.74 11.74 10.72
CA VAL A 215 -12.82 12.47 11.62
C VAL A 215 -11.92 11.49 12.38
N ALA A 216 -12.48 10.43 12.97
CA ALA A 216 -11.70 9.41 13.65
C ALA A 216 -10.69 8.73 12.70
N ARG A 217 -11.10 8.47 11.45
CA ARG A 217 -10.23 7.89 10.43
C ARG A 217 -9.11 8.85 10.02
N ALA A 218 -9.38 10.15 9.92
CA ALA A 218 -8.34 11.14 9.65
C ALA A 218 -7.27 11.15 10.75
N PHE A 219 -7.69 11.16 12.03
CA PHE A 219 -6.75 11.06 13.15
C PHE A 219 -5.99 9.72 13.16
N ALA A 220 -6.64 8.61 12.82
CA ALA A 220 -5.99 7.31 12.73
C ALA A 220 -4.94 7.24 11.62
N VAL A 221 -5.12 7.97 10.50
CA VAL A 221 -4.09 8.07 9.45
C VAL A 221 -2.92 8.93 9.92
N VAL A 222 -3.20 10.05 10.59
CA VAL A 222 -2.15 10.94 11.13
C VAL A 222 -1.29 10.22 12.18
N SER A 223 -1.88 9.34 13.00
CA SER A 223 -1.13 8.62 14.03
C SER A 223 -0.10 7.62 13.49
N VAL A 224 -0.21 7.22 12.21
CA VAL A 224 0.75 6.32 11.53
C VAL A 224 2.02 7.08 11.11
N MET A 225 2.00 8.41 11.01
CA MET A 225 3.11 9.21 10.48
C MET A 225 4.43 8.99 11.24
N GLY A 226 4.36 8.75 12.56
CA GLY A 226 5.54 8.45 13.38
C GLY A 226 6.26 7.15 12.99
N GLY A 227 5.55 6.19 12.38
CA GLY A 227 6.09 4.87 12.02
C GLY A 227 7.31 4.92 11.12
N GLY A 228 7.42 5.93 10.25
CA GLY A 228 8.58 6.11 9.38
C GLY A 228 9.87 6.49 10.13
N PHE A 229 9.76 6.98 11.36
CA PHE A 229 10.89 7.46 12.16
C PHE A 229 11.30 6.50 13.29
N TYR A 230 10.47 5.51 13.64
CA TYR A 230 10.72 4.60 14.76
C TYR A 230 12.06 3.87 14.65
N THR A 231 12.39 3.32 13.48
CA THR A 231 13.66 2.59 13.28
C THR A 231 14.86 3.52 13.42
N VAL A 232 14.80 4.71 12.80
CA VAL A 232 15.90 5.68 12.88
C VAL A 232 16.11 6.14 14.32
N TYR A 233 15.03 6.50 15.02
CA TYR A 233 15.08 6.92 16.42
C TYR A 233 15.65 5.83 17.35
N ALA A 234 15.23 4.58 17.18
CA ALA A 234 15.71 3.48 18.00
C ALA A 234 17.21 3.20 17.80
N LEU A 235 17.68 3.26 16.55
CA LEU A 235 19.10 3.04 16.25
C LEU A 235 19.96 4.20 16.74
N SER A 236 19.51 5.45 16.60
CA SER A 236 20.29 6.62 17.02
C SER A 236 20.35 6.78 18.54
N THR A 237 19.24 6.55 19.25
CA THR A 237 19.15 6.83 20.70
C THR A 237 19.87 5.79 21.55
N TRP A 238 19.85 4.52 21.13
CA TRP A 238 20.51 3.43 21.85
C TRP A 238 21.80 2.95 21.18
N GLU A 239 22.29 3.70 20.18
CA GLU A 239 23.49 3.35 19.38
C GLU A 239 23.48 1.88 18.91
N ALA A 240 22.29 1.38 18.57
CA ALA A 240 22.09 -0.02 18.30
C ALA A 240 22.70 -0.41 16.93
N PRO A 241 23.23 -1.63 16.77
CA PRO A 241 23.74 -2.11 15.50
C PRO A 241 22.67 -2.04 14.40
N PRO A 242 23.02 -1.70 13.14
CA PRO A 242 22.06 -1.65 12.03
C PRO A 242 21.28 -2.97 11.83
N ALA A 243 21.87 -4.11 12.21
CA ALA A 243 21.21 -5.42 12.19
C ALA A 243 19.92 -5.46 13.03
N GLN A 244 19.78 -4.60 14.04
CA GLN A 244 18.59 -4.50 14.89
C GLN A 244 17.33 -4.09 14.09
N ALA A 245 17.48 -3.38 12.97
CA ALA A 245 16.36 -3.07 12.08
C ALA A 245 15.65 -4.34 11.56
N GLY A 246 16.40 -5.44 11.36
CA GLY A 246 15.85 -6.74 10.99
C GLY A 246 15.01 -7.37 12.11
N VAL A 247 15.43 -7.21 13.37
CA VAL A 247 14.65 -7.65 14.55
C VAL A 247 13.33 -6.88 14.64
N PHE A 248 13.38 -5.55 14.50
CA PHE A 248 12.18 -4.71 14.51
C PHE A 248 11.22 -5.05 13.37
N THR A 249 11.73 -5.35 12.18
CA THR A 249 10.90 -5.80 11.05
C THR A 249 10.23 -7.14 11.36
N THR A 250 10.96 -8.07 11.96
CA THR A 250 10.40 -9.37 12.39
C THR A 250 9.28 -9.17 13.43
N LEU A 251 9.48 -8.28 14.41
CA LEU A 251 8.46 -7.95 15.42
C LEU A 251 7.22 -7.28 14.81
N LEU A 252 7.41 -6.37 13.85
CA LEU A 252 6.33 -5.75 13.08
C LEU A 252 5.50 -6.79 12.34
N LEU A 253 6.16 -7.69 11.60
CA LEU A 253 5.48 -8.77 10.87
C LEU A 253 4.78 -9.76 11.80
N ALA A 254 5.40 -10.10 12.93
CA ALA A 254 4.77 -10.94 13.96
C ALA A 254 3.49 -10.30 14.51
N GLY A 255 3.54 -9.00 14.83
CA GLY A 255 2.36 -8.23 15.23
C GLY A 255 1.28 -8.20 14.16
N GLN A 256 1.66 -8.03 12.89
CA GLN A 256 0.73 -8.02 11.76
C GLN A 256 0.07 -9.38 11.50
N ILE A 257 0.83 -10.48 11.61
CA ILE A 257 0.29 -11.84 11.50
C ILE A 257 -0.66 -12.12 12.66
N ALA A 258 -0.24 -11.84 13.89
CA ALA A 258 -1.08 -12.03 15.08
C ALA A 258 -2.36 -11.19 14.99
N GLY A 259 -2.25 -9.92 14.57
CA GLY A 259 -3.39 -9.03 14.33
C GLY A 259 -4.33 -9.58 13.27
N ASN A 260 -3.84 -10.00 12.09
CA ASN A 260 -4.69 -10.50 11.01
C ASN A 260 -5.47 -11.76 11.42
N VAL A 261 -4.81 -12.67 12.15
CA VAL A 261 -5.45 -13.91 12.62
C VAL A 261 -6.49 -13.61 13.70
N THR A 262 -6.11 -12.83 14.71
CA THR A 262 -6.97 -12.57 15.88
C THR A 262 -8.10 -11.59 15.55
N LEU A 263 -7.78 -10.42 14.99
CA LEU A 263 -8.74 -9.39 14.64
C LEU A 263 -9.59 -9.78 13.43
N GLY A 264 -9.04 -10.53 12.46
CA GLY A 264 -9.81 -11.05 11.34
C GLY A 264 -10.91 -12.02 11.79
N TRP A 265 -10.59 -12.96 12.67
CA TRP A 265 -11.59 -13.85 13.28
C TRP A 265 -12.63 -13.08 14.12
N LEU A 266 -12.17 -12.05 14.83
CA LEU A 266 -13.04 -11.21 15.66
C LEU A 266 -13.97 -10.34 14.81
N ALA A 267 -13.50 -9.88 13.64
CA ALA A 267 -14.30 -9.13 12.66
C ALA A 267 -15.52 -9.94 12.21
N ASP A 268 -15.33 -11.22 11.94
CA ASP A 268 -16.38 -12.13 11.46
C ASP A 268 -17.46 -12.37 12.52
N ARG A 269 -17.11 -12.34 13.82
CA ARG A 269 -18.05 -12.63 14.92
C ARG A 269 -18.68 -11.41 15.57
N MET A 270 -17.90 -10.35 15.76
CA MET A 270 -18.28 -9.17 16.56
C MET A 270 -18.39 -7.88 15.72
N GLY A 271 -18.14 -7.98 14.41
CA GLY A 271 -18.21 -6.87 13.48
C GLY A 271 -16.95 -6.01 13.45
N HIS A 272 -16.84 -5.21 12.40
CA HIS A 272 -15.61 -4.47 12.04
C HIS A 272 -15.31 -3.27 12.97
N ARG A 273 -16.30 -2.79 13.76
CA ARG A 273 -16.09 -1.65 14.67
C ARG A 273 -15.02 -1.95 15.72
N LEU A 274 -15.05 -3.16 16.29
CA LEU A 274 -14.12 -3.53 17.35
C LEU A 274 -12.69 -3.64 16.83
N VAL A 275 -12.52 -4.16 15.62
CA VAL A 275 -11.22 -4.24 14.94
C VAL A 275 -10.61 -2.86 14.74
N ILE A 276 -11.40 -1.89 14.27
CA ILE A 276 -10.94 -0.51 14.08
C ILE A 276 -10.50 0.11 15.42
N VAL A 277 -11.28 -0.09 16.49
CA VAL A 277 -10.93 0.43 17.83
C VAL A 277 -9.65 -0.23 18.35
N ALA A 278 -9.49 -1.54 18.18
CA ALA A 278 -8.29 -2.26 18.60
C ALA A 278 -7.04 -1.79 17.84
N GLY A 279 -7.14 -1.58 16.52
CA GLY A 279 -6.03 -1.06 15.72
C GLY A 279 -5.64 0.37 16.11
N VAL A 280 -6.61 1.26 16.36
CA VAL A 280 -6.33 2.62 16.84
C VAL A 280 -5.72 2.60 18.25
N ALA A 281 -6.24 1.76 19.15
CA ALA A 281 -5.69 1.59 20.50
C ALA A 281 -4.25 1.06 20.46
N ALA A 282 -3.95 0.10 19.58
CA ALA A 282 -2.59 -0.40 19.37
C ALA A 282 -1.65 0.72 18.90
N MET A 283 -2.07 1.58 17.97
CA MET A 283 -1.25 2.71 17.51
C MET A 283 -1.05 3.80 18.58
N ILE A 284 -2.08 4.09 19.39
CA ILE A 284 -1.92 5.00 20.54
C ILE A 284 -0.91 4.41 21.52
N GLY A 285 -1.02 3.11 21.83
CA GLY A 285 -0.06 2.40 22.68
C GLY A 285 1.36 2.41 22.10
N ALA A 286 1.51 2.20 20.80
CA ALA A 286 2.79 2.25 20.10
C ALA A 286 3.45 3.63 20.24
N ASN A 287 2.70 4.70 19.97
CA ASN A 287 3.19 6.08 20.11
C ASN A 287 3.53 6.44 21.57
N ALA A 288 2.68 6.06 22.53
CA ALA A 288 2.93 6.31 23.95
C ALA A 288 4.18 5.56 24.45
N LEU A 289 4.35 4.30 24.05
CA LEU A 289 5.55 3.52 24.36
C LEU A 289 6.78 4.09 23.66
N ALA A 290 6.68 4.56 22.42
CA ALA A 290 7.82 5.17 21.72
C ALA A 290 8.34 6.41 22.46
N LEU A 291 7.45 7.20 23.08
CA LEU A 291 7.83 8.36 23.89
C LEU A 291 8.40 7.99 25.27
N GLY A 292 7.99 6.88 25.85
CA GLY A 292 8.34 6.48 27.22
C GLY A 292 9.32 5.30 27.34
N ALA A 293 9.77 4.71 26.22
CA ALA A 293 10.62 3.53 26.24
C ALA A 293 12.00 3.85 26.83
N SER A 294 12.40 3.10 27.85
CA SER A 294 13.71 3.22 28.51
C SER A 294 14.77 2.29 27.93
N SER A 295 14.39 1.33 27.09
CA SER A 295 15.31 0.34 26.50
C SER A 295 14.91 -0.07 25.10
N LEU A 296 15.90 -0.58 24.36
CA LEU A 296 15.74 -1.13 23.01
C LEU A 296 14.73 -2.30 22.96
N GLY A 297 14.71 -3.14 24.00
CA GLY A 297 13.76 -4.25 24.13
C GLY A 297 12.32 -3.78 24.31
N ALA A 298 12.09 -2.77 25.16
CA ALA A 298 10.79 -2.13 25.32
C ALA A 298 10.34 -1.45 24.02
N PHE A 299 11.29 -0.82 23.31
CA PHE A 299 11.01 -0.21 22.00
C PHE A 299 10.61 -1.25 20.93
N GLY A 300 11.04 -2.51 21.06
CA GLY A 300 10.57 -3.61 20.21
C GLY A 300 9.05 -3.81 20.24
N VAL A 301 8.38 -3.53 21.37
CA VAL A 301 6.92 -3.63 21.51
C VAL A 301 6.19 -2.60 20.63
N VAL A 302 6.81 -1.44 20.38
CA VAL A 302 6.28 -0.42 19.45
C VAL A 302 6.05 -1.02 18.07
N PHE A 303 7.00 -1.83 17.58
CA PHE A 303 6.88 -2.49 16.28
C PHE A 303 5.80 -3.56 16.27
N VAL A 304 5.64 -4.35 17.35
CA VAL A 304 4.55 -5.33 17.45
C VAL A 304 3.19 -4.62 17.38
N LEU A 305 3.00 -3.55 18.13
CA LEU A 305 1.75 -2.78 18.14
C LEU A 305 1.49 -2.06 16.81
N ALA A 306 2.53 -1.51 16.17
CA ALA A 306 2.42 -0.95 14.82
C ALA A 306 2.00 -2.04 13.81
N GLY A 307 2.50 -3.27 13.98
CA GLY A 307 2.11 -4.43 13.18
C GLY A 307 0.64 -4.78 13.36
N VAL A 308 0.15 -4.80 14.60
CA VAL A 308 -1.28 -5.05 14.91
C VAL A 308 -2.18 -3.99 14.29
N GLN A 309 -1.78 -2.71 14.27
CA GLN A 309 -2.55 -1.68 13.58
C GLN A 309 -2.57 -1.88 12.06
N GLY A 310 -1.47 -2.38 11.49
CA GLY A 310 -1.34 -2.66 10.06
C GLY A 310 -2.05 -3.94 9.60
N ALA A 311 -2.70 -4.68 10.50
CA ALA A 311 -3.51 -5.87 10.21
C ALA A 311 -4.97 -5.49 9.94
#